data_AF-A0ABC8AG35-F1
#
_entry.id   AF-A0ABC8AG35-F1
#
_cell.length_a   1.000
_cell.length_b   1.000
_cell.length_c   1.000
_cell.angle_alpha   90.00
_cell.angle_beta   90.00
_cell.angle_gamma   90.00
#
_symmetry.space_group_name_H-M   'P 1'
#
loop_
_entity.id
_entity.type
_entity.pdbx_description
1 polymer ?
#
loop_
_entity_poly.entity_id
_entity_poly.type
_entity_poly.pdbx_seq_one_letter_code
_entity_poly.pdbx_strand_id
1 'polypeptide(L)'
;MIETQARQLRDMPPAAGLCLSRSEVAELCGTPQRARQAAFLRKNGIRHYLDAHDWPVVLRAAIDALPPSPMVPPVWKSNKVA
;
A
#
# COMPACT_ATOMS: atom_id res chain seq x y z
N MET A 1 -15.54 26.58 -11.43
CA MET A 1 -14.11 26.23 -11.25
C MET A 1 -13.83 25.69 -9.85
N ILE A 2 -14.67 24.77 -9.32
CA ILE A 2 -14.53 24.22 -7.95
C ILE A 2 -14.23 22.71 -7.99
N GLU A 3 -14.62 22.01 -9.05
CA GLU A 3 -14.42 20.56 -9.21
C GLU A 3 -12.95 20.13 -9.32
N THR A 4 -12.07 21.02 -9.74
CA THR A 4 -10.62 20.78 -9.82
C THR A 4 -9.97 20.68 -8.44
N GLN A 5 -10.40 21.48 -7.46
CA GLN A 5 -9.83 21.49 -6.11
C GLN A 5 -10.20 20.23 -5.31
N ALA A 6 -11.44 19.73 -5.49
CA ALA A 6 -11.87 18.48 -4.87
C ALA A 6 -11.16 17.24 -5.44
N ARG A 7 -10.56 17.35 -6.64
CA ARG A 7 -9.74 16.28 -7.23
C ARG A 7 -8.31 16.33 -6.68
N GLN A 8 -7.74 17.52 -6.52
CA GLN A 8 -6.42 17.72 -5.91
C GLN A 8 -6.30 17.17 -4.47
N LEU A 9 -7.32 17.33 -3.63
CA LEU A 9 -7.32 16.78 -2.26
C LEU A 9 -7.48 15.25 -2.22
N ARG A 10 -8.01 14.63 -3.29
CA ARG A 10 -8.13 13.17 -3.41
C ARG A 10 -6.86 12.49 -3.92
N ASP A 11 -5.95 13.26 -4.53
CA ASP A 11 -4.64 12.81 -5.01
C ASP A 11 -3.50 13.11 -4.02
N MET A 12 -3.78 13.70 -2.85
CA MET A 12 -2.77 13.93 -1.82
C MET A 12 -2.57 12.62 -1.01
N PRO A 13 -1.45 11.89 -1.19
CA PRO A 13 -1.19 10.71 -0.37
C PRO A 13 -0.95 11.14 1.09
N PRO A 14 -1.33 10.33 2.09
CA PRO A 14 -1.06 10.61 3.50
C PRO A 14 0.44 10.61 3.87
N ALA A 15 1.33 10.39 2.91
CA ALA A 15 2.76 10.60 3.04
C ALA A 15 3.37 10.81 1.64
N ALA A 16 3.66 12.06 1.27
CA ALA A 16 4.26 12.38 -0.02
C ALA A 16 5.60 11.63 -0.19
N GLY A 17 5.62 10.65 -1.10
CA GLY A 17 6.80 9.86 -1.48
C GLY A 17 6.87 8.43 -0.92
N LEU A 18 6.07 8.06 0.08
CA LEU A 18 6.11 6.70 0.66
C LEU A 18 5.10 5.74 -0.01
N CYS A 19 3.95 6.25 -0.41
CA CYS A 19 2.87 5.49 -1.04
C CYS A 19 2.76 5.80 -2.54
N LEU A 20 2.18 4.87 -3.30
CA LEU A 20 1.68 5.17 -4.63
C LEU A 20 0.48 6.11 -4.56
N SER A 21 0.40 7.04 -5.52
CA SER A 21 -0.79 7.84 -5.76
C SER A 21 -1.95 6.98 -6.28
N ARG A 22 -3.17 7.49 -6.21
CA ARG A 22 -4.35 6.76 -6.71
C ARG A 22 -4.28 6.50 -8.22
N SER A 23 -3.70 7.43 -8.97
CA SER A 23 -3.46 7.26 -10.40
C SER A 23 -2.48 6.13 -10.67
N GLU A 24 -1.35 6.09 -9.96
CA GLU A 24 -0.37 4.99 -10.09
C GLU A 24 -0.98 3.62 -9.71
N VAL A 25 -1.82 3.56 -8.66
CA VAL A 25 -2.52 2.33 -8.29
C VAL A 25 -3.52 1.90 -9.37
N ALA A 26 -4.20 2.85 -10.01
CA ALA A 26 -5.13 2.55 -11.10
C ALA A 26 -4.40 2.02 -12.35
N GLU A 27 -3.23 2.58 -12.67
CA GLU A 27 -2.36 2.09 -13.74
C GLU A 27 -1.82 0.70 -13.42
N LEU A 28 -1.33 0.48 -12.20
CA LEU A 28 -0.84 -0.83 -11.74
C LEU A 28 -1.92 -1.93 -11.84
N CYS A 29 -3.15 -1.62 -11.45
CA CYS A 29 -4.25 -2.58 -11.50
C CYS A 29 -4.92 -2.67 -12.88
N GLY A 30 -4.62 -1.77 -13.82
CA GLY A 30 -5.28 -1.65 -15.12
C GLY A 30 -6.77 -1.29 -15.03
N THR A 31 -7.22 -0.75 -13.90
CA THR A 31 -8.63 -0.41 -13.68
C THR A 31 -8.80 0.72 -12.67
N PRO A 32 -9.72 1.66 -12.92
CA PRO A 32 -10.05 2.72 -11.95
C PRO A 32 -11.04 2.25 -10.87
N GLN A 33 -11.54 1.01 -10.93
CA GLN A 33 -12.57 0.51 -10.02
C GLN A 33 -11.96 0.02 -8.70
N ARG A 34 -12.20 0.73 -7.59
CA ARG A 34 -11.68 0.40 -6.24
C ARG A 34 -11.82 -1.06 -5.82
N ALA A 35 -12.99 -1.67 -6.07
CA ALA A 35 -13.25 -3.06 -5.69
C ALA A 35 -12.37 -4.04 -6.48
N ARG A 36 -12.14 -3.74 -7.77
CA ARG A 36 -11.26 -4.54 -8.62
C ARG A 36 -9.79 -4.33 -8.27
N GLN A 37 -9.39 -3.11 -7.91
CA GLN A 37 -8.04 -2.82 -7.42
C GLN A 37 -7.74 -3.62 -6.15
N ALA A 38 -8.62 -3.59 -5.15
CA ALA A 38 -8.44 -4.38 -3.94
C ALA A 38 -8.38 -5.89 -4.22
N ALA A 39 -9.26 -6.40 -5.10
CA ALA A 39 -9.22 -7.81 -5.51
C ALA A 39 -7.90 -8.18 -6.22
N PHE A 40 -7.40 -7.31 -7.09
CA PHE A 40 -6.12 -7.49 -7.78
C PHE A 40 -4.96 -7.55 -6.78
N LEU A 41 -4.87 -6.60 -5.85
CA LEU A 41 -3.79 -6.56 -4.85
C LEU A 41 -3.81 -7.78 -3.94
N ARG A 42 -5.01 -8.23 -3.51
CA ARG A 42 -5.18 -9.47 -2.74
C ARG A 42 -4.75 -10.70 -3.53
N LYS A 43 -5.14 -10.81 -4.80
CA LYS A 43 -4.81 -11.95 -5.67
C LYS A 43 -3.30 -12.06 -5.94
N ASN A 44 -2.61 -10.92 -6.05
CA ASN A 44 -1.16 -10.88 -6.28
C ASN A 44 -0.34 -10.90 -4.98
N GLY A 45 -0.97 -10.94 -3.81
CA GLY A 45 -0.26 -10.94 -2.53
C GLY A 45 0.52 -9.64 -2.23
N ILE A 46 0.15 -8.53 -2.89
CA ILE A 46 0.81 -7.24 -2.69
C ILE A 46 0.34 -6.66 -1.35
N ARG A 47 1.28 -6.26 -0.50
CA ARG A 47 0.97 -5.63 0.79
C ARG A 47 0.29 -4.28 0.55
N HIS A 48 -0.95 -4.16 1.03
CA HIS A 48 -1.76 -2.95 0.94
C HIS A 48 -2.59 -2.78 2.20
N TYR A 49 -3.00 -1.55 2.47
CA TYR A 49 -4.02 -1.24 3.46
C TYR A 49 -5.17 -0.49 2.80
N LEU A 50 -6.33 -0.48 3.43
CA LEU A 50 -7.48 0.30 2.96
C LEU A 50 -7.53 1.61 3.76
N ASP A 51 -7.76 2.72 3.08
CA ASP A 51 -8.07 3.99 3.74
C ASP A 51 -9.50 4.00 4.32
N ALA A 52 -9.89 5.09 4.98
CA ALA A 52 -11.24 5.26 5.55
C ALA A 52 -12.38 5.27 4.50
N HIS A 53 -12.05 5.27 3.21
CA HIS A 53 -12.98 5.31 2.08
C HIS A 53 -12.90 4.05 1.20
N ASP A 54 -12.29 2.97 1.71
CA ASP A 54 -12.06 1.70 1.03
C ASP A 54 -11.19 1.81 -0.24
N TRP A 55 -10.30 2.82 -0.30
CA TRP A 55 -9.29 2.87 -1.34
C TRP A 55 -8.05 2.09 -0.93
N PRO A 56 -7.51 1.26 -1.84
CA PRO A 56 -6.24 0.60 -1.59
C PRO A 56 -5.09 1.60 -1.62
N VAL A 57 -4.31 1.59 -0.55
CA VAL A 57 -3.06 2.34 -0.44
C VAL A 57 -1.91 1.34 -0.40
N VAL A 58 -1.00 1.51 -1.35
CA VAL A 58 0.16 0.64 -1.56
C VAL A 58 1.42 1.44 -1.28
N LEU A 59 2.30 0.91 -0.43
CA LEU A 59 3.62 1.49 -0.19
C LEU A 59 4.51 1.20 -1.39
N ARG A 60 5.35 2.16 -1.83
CA ARG A 60 6.30 1.95 -2.94
C ARG A 60 7.24 0.77 -2.65
N ALA A 61 7.70 0.67 -1.40
CA ALA A 61 8.53 -0.43 -0.92
C ALA A 61 7.86 -1.83 -0.95
N ALA A 62 6.53 -1.90 -1.10
CA ALA A 62 5.82 -3.17 -1.27
C ALA A 62 5.90 -3.71 -2.71
N ILE A 63 6.30 -2.86 -3.67
CA ILE A 63 6.41 -3.19 -5.09
C ILE A 63 7.89 -3.31 -5.48
N ASP A 64 8.73 -2.41 -4.96
CA ASP A 64 10.19 -2.58 -5.08
C ASP A 64 10.55 -3.93 -4.47
N ALA A 65 11.11 -4.82 -5.30
CA ALA A 65 11.58 -6.13 -4.92
C ALA A 65 12.83 -5.99 -4.04
N LEU A 66 12.67 -5.42 -2.84
CA LEU A 66 13.66 -5.61 -1.79
C LEU A 66 13.56 -7.10 -1.44
N PRO A 67 14.67 -7.87 -1.51
CA PRO A 67 14.64 -9.27 -1.12
C PRO A 67 13.98 -9.36 0.26
N PRO A 68 13.05 -10.30 0.47
CA PRO A 68 12.34 -10.40 1.74
C PRO A 68 13.40 -10.46 2.83
N SER A 69 13.48 -9.40 3.65
CA SER A 69 14.33 -9.41 4.83
C SER A 69 13.93 -10.67 5.59
N PRO A 70 14.85 -11.61 5.82
CA PRO A 70 14.49 -12.88 6.43
C PRO A 70 13.80 -12.55 7.74
N MET A 71 12.52 -12.87 7.83
CA MET A 71 11.75 -12.72 9.05
C MET A 71 12.32 -13.74 10.01
N VAL A 72 13.37 -13.35 10.74
CA VAL A 72 13.99 -14.20 11.75
C VAL A 72 12.92 -14.39 12.81
N PRO A 73 12.38 -15.60 12.99
CA PRO A 73 11.42 -15.83 14.06
C PRO A 73 12.11 -15.44 15.37
N PRO A 74 11.43 -14.73 16.29
CA PRO A 74 12.01 -14.38 17.57
C PRO A 74 12.35 -15.68 18.31
N VAL A 75 13.64 -16.04 18.34
CA VAL A 75 14.13 -17.16 19.12
C VAL A 75 14.12 -16.71 20.57
N TRP A 76 13.14 -17.19 21.33
CA TRP A 76 13.10 -16.99 22.77
C TRP A 76 14.38 -17.54 23.41
N LYS A 77 15.13 -16.69 24.12
CA LYS A 77 16.32 -17.07 24.89
C LYS A 77 15.96 -16.96 26.38
N SER A 78 16.11 -18.06 27.12
CA SER A 78 15.82 -18.10 28.55
C SER A 78 16.82 -17.26 29.35
N ASN A 79 16.34 -16.32 30.16
CA ASN A 79 17.16 -15.45 31.02
C ASN A 79 17.74 -16.16 32.28
N LYS A 80 17.64 -17.49 32.39
CA LYS A 80 17.93 -18.22 33.65
C LYS A 80 19.42 -18.42 33.96
N VAL A 81 20.34 -17.87 33.17
CA VAL A 81 21.79 -17.94 33.46
C VAL A 81 22.41 -16.57 33.14
N ALA A 82 22.16 -15.59 33.99
CA ALA A 82 22.92 -14.34 34.08
C ALA A 82 23.38 -14.18 35.53
#